data_AF-A0A843BQ99-F1
#
_entry.id   AF-A0A843BQ99-F1
#
_cell.length_a   1.000
_cell.length_b   1.000
_cell.length_c   1.000
_cell.angle_alpha   90.00
_cell.angle_beta   90.00
_cell.angle_gamma   90.00
#
_symmetry.space_group_name_H-M   'P 1'
#
loop_
_entity.id
_entity.type
_entity.pdbx_description
1 polymer ?
#
loop_
_entity_poly.entity_id
_entity_poly.type
_entity_poly.pdbx_seq_one_letter_code
_entity_poly.pdbx_strand_id
1 'polypeptide(L)'
;MAEEIATANVEKILADVPVKELLLLCIPISIIFAVSGMDFIGWFIYLATRASNEEVYTRGILNVMLLGFLLTIVSLAVIPIVVNKVRWKKPLSYFGSQKGEYKLGLILLGAFLLATPLFYFSSKEPNLINTYPLTKDVLGRWSFFALYEMSYILFYYIPYEFYFRGILQLGLSKTWKKWQSILFVTALTTLLHLTKPWTEILAAFVFGLVFGFIAEKTKSWYYVCAIHFTAGVLTDTFCSLAFLGVIS
;
A
#
# COMPACT_ATOMS: atom_id res chain seq x y z
N MET A 1 -3.61 -14.64 43.28
CA MET A 1 -2.67 -13.70 42.63
C MET A 1 -2.11 -14.22 41.30
N ALA A 2 -1.34 -15.32 41.25
CA ALA A 2 -0.78 -15.83 39.97
C ALA A 2 -1.86 -16.30 38.99
N GLU A 3 -2.88 -17.01 39.48
CA GLU A 3 -4.02 -17.50 38.69
C GLU A 3 -4.89 -16.35 38.18
N GLU A 4 -5.14 -15.35 39.03
CA GLU A 4 -5.90 -14.14 38.68
C GLU A 4 -5.19 -13.27 37.62
N ILE A 5 -3.86 -13.15 37.71
CA ILE A 5 -3.03 -12.50 36.68
C ILE A 5 -3.04 -13.30 35.38
N ALA A 6 -3.04 -14.64 35.44
CA ALA A 6 -3.13 -15.49 34.26
C ALA A 6 -4.48 -15.31 33.56
N THR A 7 -5.59 -15.32 34.30
CA THR A 7 -6.94 -15.14 33.76
C THR A 7 -7.12 -13.75 33.14
N ALA A 8 -6.66 -12.68 33.80
CA ALA A 8 -6.72 -11.32 33.26
C ALA A 8 -5.88 -11.16 31.97
N ASN A 9 -4.73 -11.84 31.88
CA ASN A 9 -3.92 -11.85 30.66
C ASN A 9 -4.62 -12.60 29.51
N VAL A 10 -5.32 -13.70 29.81
CA VAL A 10 -6.08 -14.46 28.82
C VAL A 10 -7.26 -13.64 28.30
N GLU A 11 -8.05 -13.01 29.18
CA GLU A 11 -9.17 -12.16 28.78
C GLU A 11 -8.72 -10.99 27.87
N LYS A 12 -7.60 -10.34 28.20
CA LYS A 12 -7.02 -9.28 27.38
C LYS A 12 -6.57 -9.78 26.00
N ILE A 13 -6.06 -11.00 25.91
CA ILE A 13 -5.67 -11.64 24.65
C ILE A 13 -6.90 -12.04 23.82
N LEU A 14 -8.04 -12.33 24.47
CA LEU A 14 -9.28 -12.69 23.78
C LEU A 14 -10.06 -11.46 23.32
N ALA A 15 -10.04 -10.36 24.07
CA ALA A 15 -10.73 -9.12 23.73
C ALA A 15 -10.18 -8.47 22.44
N ASP A 16 -11.05 -7.98 21.57
CA ASP A 16 -10.62 -7.27 20.36
C ASP A 16 -9.77 -6.04 20.67
N VAL A 17 -8.87 -5.68 19.75
CA VAL A 17 -8.08 -4.45 19.87
C VAL A 17 -9.03 -3.25 19.87
N PRO A 18 -8.97 -2.36 20.89
CA PRO A 18 -9.87 -1.22 20.94
C PRO A 18 -9.69 -0.30 19.73
N VAL A 19 -10.80 0.09 19.09
CA VAL A 19 -10.82 0.99 17.92
C VAL A 19 -9.99 2.26 18.15
N LYS A 20 -10.09 2.85 19.35
CA LYS A 20 -9.32 4.04 19.72
C LYS A 20 -7.81 3.80 19.60
N GLU A 21 -7.31 2.64 20.01
CA GLU A 21 -5.88 2.32 19.91
C GLU A 21 -5.45 2.09 18.47
N LEU A 22 -6.26 1.41 17.66
CA LEU A 22 -6.01 1.25 16.22
C LEU A 22 -5.90 2.61 15.53
N LEU A 23 -6.86 3.51 15.78
CA LEU A 23 -6.86 4.84 15.16
C LEU A 23 -5.71 5.72 15.66
N LEU A 24 -5.39 5.68 16.96
CA LEU A 24 -4.25 6.43 17.52
C LEU A 24 -2.90 5.95 16.97
N LEU A 25 -2.77 4.67 16.63
CA LEU A 25 -1.60 4.18 15.91
C LEU A 25 -1.64 4.62 14.45
N CYS A 26 -2.74 4.32 13.75
CA CYS A 26 -2.74 4.32 12.31
C CYS A 26 -2.90 5.72 11.69
N ILE A 27 -3.70 6.60 12.29
CA ILE A 27 -3.94 7.92 11.69
C ILE A 27 -2.65 8.77 11.65
N PRO A 28 -1.87 8.89 12.74
CA PRO A 28 -0.61 9.61 12.69
C PRO A 28 0.38 9.01 11.69
N ILE A 29 0.51 7.68 11.65
CA ILE A 29 1.39 7.00 10.69
C ILE A 29 0.96 7.31 9.26
N SER A 30 -0.34 7.23 8.95
CA SER A 30 -0.85 7.53 7.61
C SER A 30 -0.65 8.99 7.20
N ILE A 31 -0.82 9.95 8.12
CA ILE A 31 -0.56 11.37 7.86
C ILE A 31 0.93 11.60 7.61
N ILE A 32 1.79 11.07 8.48
CA ILE A 32 3.25 11.19 8.32
C ILE A 32 3.65 10.58 6.99
N PHE A 33 3.19 9.37 6.68
CA PHE A 33 3.43 8.69 5.41
C PHE A 33 2.96 9.50 4.19
N ALA A 34 1.79 10.15 4.28
CA ALA A 34 1.29 11.02 3.21
C ALA A 34 2.21 12.23 2.97
N VAL A 35 2.65 12.87 4.06
CA VAL A 35 3.47 14.10 4.02
C VAL A 35 4.94 13.81 3.71
N SER A 36 5.41 12.62 4.09
CA SER A 36 6.79 12.19 3.87
C SER A 36 6.97 11.40 2.56
N GLY A 37 5.88 11.08 1.86
CA GLY A 37 5.93 10.51 0.53
C GLY A 37 6.73 11.42 -0.39
N MET A 38 7.46 10.81 -1.32
CA MET A 38 8.33 11.52 -2.27
C MET A 38 7.59 12.68 -2.91
N ASP A 39 6.28 12.54 -3.15
CA ASP A 39 5.53 13.57 -3.83
C ASP A 39 5.20 14.84 -3.03
N PHE A 40 5.12 14.70 -1.71
CA PHE A 40 4.68 15.76 -0.81
C PHE A 40 5.86 16.52 -0.20
N ILE A 41 6.98 15.83 0.05
CA ILE A 41 8.22 16.45 0.55
C ILE A 41 8.73 17.51 -0.42
N GLY A 42 8.86 17.18 -1.71
CA GLY A 42 9.42 18.17 -2.62
C GLY A 42 8.43 19.27 -3.02
N TRP A 43 7.12 19.07 -2.83
CA TRP A 43 6.16 20.18 -2.87
C TRP A 43 6.39 21.17 -1.72
N PHE A 44 6.61 20.70 -0.48
CA PHE A 44 6.96 21.57 0.64
C PHE A 44 8.29 22.29 0.46
N ILE A 45 9.31 21.59 -0.06
CA ILE A 45 10.60 22.20 -0.33
C ILE A 45 10.46 23.23 -1.46
N TYR A 46 9.73 22.94 -2.54
CA TYR A 46 9.40 23.92 -3.58
C TYR A 46 8.77 25.19 -2.98
N LEU A 47 7.78 25.03 -2.08
CA LEU A 47 7.16 26.17 -1.40
C LEU A 47 8.15 26.94 -0.52
N ALA A 48 9.08 26.24 0.15
CA ALA A 48 10.03 26.84 1.08
C ALA A 48 11.22 27.53 0.38
N THR A 49 11.72 26.96 -0.72
CA THR A 49 12.99 27.40 -1.35
C THR A 49 12.79 28.06 -2.71
N ARG A 50 11.61 27.92 -3.33
CA ARG A 50 11.35 28.27 -4.74
C ARG A 50 12.34 27.67 -5.73
N ALA A 51 13.11 26.64 -5.32
CA ALA A 51 13.93 25.86 -6.23
C ALA A 51 13.02 25.19 -7.26
N SER A 52 13.50 25.01 -8.49
CA SER A 52 12.71 24.33 -9.53
C SER A 52 12.39 22.90 -9.09
N ASN A 53 11.24 22.36 -9.53
CA ASN A 53 10.85 20.98 -9.22
C ASN A 53 11.92 19.95 -9.67
N GLU A 54 12.85 20.30 -10.56
CA GLU A 54 13.93 19.41 -11.01
C GLU A 54 15.11 19.33 -10.02
N GLU A 55 15.43 20.41 -9.30
CA GLU A 55 16.64 20.44 -8.43
C GLU A 55 16.45 19.72 -7.09
N VAL A 56 15.21 19.64 -6.61
CA VAL A 56 14.88 19.09 -5.28
C VAL A 56 14.41 17.63 -5.38
N TYR A 57 13.97 17.22 -6.56
CA TYR A 57 13.17 16.03 -6.77
C TYR A 57 13.84 15.08 -7.75
N THR A 58 15.04 14.64 -7.41
CA THR A 58 15.63 13.56 -8.18
C THR A 58 14.89 12.28 -7.80
N ARG A 59 14.01 11.81 -8.70
CA ARG A 59 13.54 10.41 -8.78
C ARG A 59 14.69 9.46 -9.13
N GLY A 60 15.89 9.75 -8.61
CA GLY A 60 17.04 8.87 -8.67
C GLY A 60 16.79 7.65 -7.81
N ILE A 61 17.32 6.52 -8.24
CA ILE A 61 17.06 5.22 -7.64
C ILE A 61 17.32 5.19 -6.12
N LEU A 62 18.35 5.90 -5.64
CA LEU A 62 18.67 5.96 -4.21
C LEU A 62 17.57 6.64 -3.40
N ASN A 63 16.98 7.73 -3.90
CA ASN A 63 15.89 8.42 -3.21
C ASN A 63 14.63 7.56 -3.19
N VAL A 64 14.32 6.89 -4.31
CA VAL A 64 13.17 5.98 -4.38
C VAL A 64 13.32 4.83 -3.38
N MET A 65 14.50 4.23 -3.29
CA MET A 65 14.79 3.14 -2.36
C MET A 65 14.82 3.61 -0.90
N LEU A 66 15.56 4.67 -0.59
CA LEU A 66 15.81 5.12 0.79
C LEU A 66 14.68 5.96 1.38
N LEU A 67 14.11 6.89 0.63
CA LEU A 67 13.02 7.74 1.12
C LEU A 67 11.65 7.13 0.84
N GLY A 68 11.48 6.45 -0.30
CA GLY A 68 10.23 5.78 -0.62
C GLY A 68 10.09 4.45 0.12
N PHE A 69 10.90 3.46 -0.23
CA PHE A 69 10.67 2.07 0.19
C PHE A 69 11.03 1.83 1.65
N LEU A 70 12.19 2.30 2.12
CA LEU A 70 12.58 2.13 3.52
C LEU A 70 11.60 2.81 4.49
N LEU A 71 11.16 4.02 4.17
CA LEU A 71 10.15 4.72 4.97
C LEU A 71 8.83 3.96 4.99
N THR A 72 8.43 3.38 3.86
CA THR A 72 7.21 2.58 3.76
C THR A 72 7.29 1.34 4.65
N ILE A 73 8.35 0.53 4.56
CA ILE A 73 8.46 -0.68 5.40
C ILE A 73 8.58 -0.33 6.88
N VAL A 74 9.32 0.73 7.25
CA VAL A 74 9.47 1.14 8.64
C VAL A 74 8.13 1.60 9.21
N SER A 75 7.45 2.50 8.52
CA SER A 75 6.20 3.11 8.98
C SER A 75 5.01 2.15 8.94
N LEU A 76 4.85 1.38 7.86
CA LEU A 76 3.66 0.58 7.60
C LEU A 76 3.80 -0.89 8.03
N ALA A 77 5.02 -1.41 8.23
CA ALA A 77 5.21 -2.78 8.73
C ALA A 77 5.92 -2.81 10.09
N VAL A 78 7.13 -2.25 10.21
CA VAL A 78 7.96 -2.42 11.42
C VAL A 78 7.27 -1.83 12.66
N ILE A 79 6.86 -0.56 12.60
CA ILE A 79 6.21 0.11 13.74
C ILE A 79 4.92 -0.64 14.15
N PRO A 80 3.97 -0.94 13.25
CA PRO A 80 2.77 -1.71 13.60
C PRO A 80 3.04 -3.11 14.15
N ILE A 81 4.04 -3.83 13.62
CA ILE A 81 4.42 -5.15 14.13
C ILE A 81 4.97 -5.04 15.55
N VAL A 82 5.83 -4.05 15.83
CA VAL A 82 6.37 -3.82 17.17
C VAL A 82 5.26 -3.46 18.15
N VAL A 83 4.37 -2.54 17.78
CA VAL A 83 3.22 -2.15 18.61
C VAL A 83 2.31 -3.35 18.87
N ASN A 84 2.01 -4.16 17.86
CA ASN A 84 1.25 -5.37 18.04
C ASN A 84 1.94 -6.34 19.01
N LYS A 85 3.25 -6.60 18.84
CA LYS A 85 3.99 -7.53 19.71
C LYS A 85 4.04 -7.07 21.17
N VAL A 86 4.21 -5.77 21.41
CA VAL A 86 4.38 -5.22 22.77
C VAL A 86 3.04 -4.97 23.46
N ARG A 87 2.06 -4.42 22.74
CA ARG A 87 0.82 -3.89 23.32
C ARG A 87 -0.37 -4.83 23.17
N TRP A 88 -0.67 -5.27 21.95
CA TRP A 88 -1.90 -6.01 21.63
C TRP A 88 -1.76 -7.52 21.71
N LYS A 89 -0.55 -8.03 21.48
CA LYS A 89 -0.17 -9.44 21.52
C LYS A 89 -1.08 -10.33 20.67
N LYS A 90 -1.57 -9.80 19.54
CA LYS A 90 -2.43 -10.56 18.62
C LYS A 90 -1.60 -11.35 17.62
N PRO A 91 -2.03 -12.56 17.23
CA PRO A 91 -1.44 -13.23 16.08
C PRO A 91 -1.67 -12.40 14.82
N LEU A 92 -0.74 -12.39 13.87
CA LEU A 92 -0.90 -11.59 12.64
C LEU A 92 -2.09 -12.05 11.78
N SER A 93 -2.58 -13.28 11.97
CA SER A 93 -3.83 -13.78 11.38
C SER A 93 -5.07 -13.03 11.87
N TYR A 94 -5.05 -12.42 13.06
CA TYR A 94 -6.11 -11.52 13.54
C TYR A 94 -6.34 -10.36 12.54
N PHE A 95 -5.23 -9.86 11.97
CA PHE A 95 -5.17 -8.83 10.94
C PHE A 95 -5.12 -9.39 9.51
N GLY A 96 -5.52 -10.64 9.30
CA GLY A 96 -5.62 -11.23 7.96
C GLY A 96 -4.31 -11.69 7.34
N SER A 97 -3.21 -11.82 8.10
CA SER A 97 -2.00 -12.49 7.63
C SER A 97 -2.18 -14.01 7.67
N GLN A 98 -3.05 -14.49 6.78
CA GLN A 98 -3.48 -15.88 6.68
C GLN A 98 -4.03 -16.15 5.27
N LYS A 99 -4.23 -17.43 4.91
CA LYS A 99 -4.81 -17.80 3.61
C LYS A 99 -6.29 -17.42 3.51
N GLY A 100 -7.07 -17.58 4.58
CA GLY A 100 -8.52 -17.30 4.55
C GLY A 100 -9.24 -18.08 3.44
N GLU A 101 -10.24 -17.46 2.79
CA GLU A 101 -11.00 -18.06 1.66
C GLU A 101 -10.17 -18.08 0.37
N TYR A 102 -9.16 -18.94 0.33
CA TYR A 102 -8.14 -18.89 -0.72
C TYR A 102 -8.66 -19.16 -2.12
N LYS A 103 -9.68 -20.03 -2.28
CA LYS A 103 -10.28 -20.31 -3.59
C LYS A 103 -10.89 -19.06 -4.18
N LEU A 104 -11.66 -18.32 -3.37
CA LEU A 104 -12.22 -17.04 -3.78
C LEU A 104 -11.13 -16.03 -4.08
N GLY A 105 -10.11 -15.94 -3.22
CA GLY A 105 -8.96 -15.06 -3.44
C GLY A 105 -8.24 -15.31 -4.75
N LEU A 106 -7.99 -16.57 -5.11
CA LEU A 106 -7.36 -16.95 -6.38
C LEU A 106 -8.26 -16.68 -7.59
N ILE A 107 -9.58 -16.91 -7.48
CA ILE A 107 -10.54 -16.56 -8.53
C ILE A 107 -10.52 -15.05 -8.79
N LEU A 108 -10.54 -14.24 -7.73
CA LEU A 108 -10.55 -12.78 -7.85
C LEU A 108 -9.22 -12.25 -8.39
N LEU A 109 -8.08 -12.83 -7.99
CA LEU A 109 -6.78 -12.54 -8.58
C LEU A 109 -6.75 -12.90 -10.07
N GLY A 110 -7.24 -14.09 -10.43
CA GLY A 110 -7.34 -14.52 -11.84
C GLY A 110 -8.25 -13.62 -12.67
N ALA A 111 -9.38 -13.20 -12.11
CA ALA A 111 -10.29 -12.25 -12.76
C ALA A 111 -9.64 -10.87 -12.96
N PHE A 112 -8.81 -10.42 -12.00
CA PHE A 112 -8.06 -9.17 -12.14
C PHE A 112 -7.06 -9.20 -13.30
N LEU A 113 -6.49 -10.36 -13.65
CA LEU A 113 -5.61 -10.47 -14.82
C LEU A 113 -6.33 -10.15 -16.14
N LEU A 114 -7.66 -10.22 -16.19
CA LEU A 114 -8.43 -9.76 -17.35
C LEU A 114 -8.37 -8.22 -17.51
N ALA A 115 -7.95 -7.48 -16.48
CA ALA A 115 -7.72 -6.04 -16.54
C ALA A 115 -6.36 -5.67 -17.17
N THR A 116 -5.47 -6.61 -17.48
CA THR A 116 -4.18 -6.34 -18.11
C THR A 116 -4.24 -5.42 -19.33
N PRO A 117 -5.20 -5.55 -20.27
CA PRO A 117 -5.33 -4.62 -21.39
C PRO A 117 -5.54 -3.16 -20.98
N LEU A 118 -6.20 -2.91 -19.84
CA LEU A 118 -6.41 -1.55 -19.33
C LEU A 118 -5.09 -0.86 -19.03
N PHE A 119 -4.10 -1.60 -18.48
CA PHE A 119 -2.78 -1.06 -18.18
C PHE A 119 -1.98 -0.73 -19.45
N TYR A 120 -2.09 -1.58 -20.48
CA TYR A 120 -1.50 -1.31 -21.80
C TYR A 120 -2.10 -0.06 -22.46
N PHE A 121 -3.42 0.13 -22.41
CA PHE A 121 -4.04 1.33 -22.97
C PHE A 121 -3.75 2.58 -22.13
N SER A 122 -3.65 2.43 -20.79
CA SER A 122 -3.30 3.52 -19.88
C SER A 122 -1.86 4.00 -20.09
N SER A 123 -0.94 3.10 -20.47
CA SER A 123 0.46 3.46 -20.75
C SER A 123 0.66 4.27 -22.04
N LYS A 124 -0.41 4.68 -22.72
CA LYS A 124 -0.36 5.65 -23.83
C LYS A 124 -0.53 7.08 -23.35
N GLU A 125 -0.91 7.28 -22.09
CA GLU A 125 -1.10 8.59 -21.50
C GLU A 125 0.26 9.20 -21.09
N PRO A 126 0.63 10.39 -21.60
CA PRO A 126 1.96 10.96 -21.37
C PRO A 126 2.33 11.20 -19.90
N ASN A 127 1.38 11.61 -19.05
CA ASN A 127 1.67 11.85 -17.63
C ASN A 127 2.03 10.54 -16.91
N LEU A 128 1.35 9.43 -17.23
CA LEU A 128 1.63 8.12 -16.68
C LEU A 128 2.99 7.60 -17.15
N ILE A 129 3.30 7.74 -18.45
CA ILE A 129 4.62 7.39 -19.00
C ILE A 129 5.71 8.19 -18.32
N ASN A 130 5.52 9.49 -18.06
CA ASN A 130 6.53 10.30 -17.38
C ASN A 130 6.63 9.96 -15.88
N THR A 131 5.55 9.46 -15.27
CA THR A 131 5.51 9.10 -13.86
C THR A 131 6.11 7.73 -13.57
N TYR A 132 5.92 6.74 -14.43
CA TYR A 132 6.28 5.34 -14.16
C TYR A 132 7.30 4.77 -15.14
N PRO A 133 8.26 3.94 -14.69
CA PRO A 133 8.53 3.57 -13.30
C PRO A 133 8.94 4.77 -12.45
N LEU A 134 8.82 4.66 -11.12
CA LEU A 134 9.07 5.77 -10.18
C LEU A 134 10.47 6.37 -10.32
N THR A 135 11.41 5.63 -10.91
CA THR A 135 12.74 6.11 -11.30
C THR A 135 13.03 5.69 -12.74
N LYS A 136 13.60 6.59 -13.53
CA LYS A 136 13.96 6.29 -14.94
C LYS A 136 15.31 5.58 -15.05
N ASP A 137 16.06 5.48 -13.95
CA ASP A 137 17.40 4.86 -13.89
C ASP A 137 17.38 3.36 -14.22
N VAL A 138 16.21 2.71 -14.15
CA VAL A 138 16.03 1.28 -14.44
C VAL A 138 15.71 0.98 -15.89
N LEU A 139 15.39 2.00 -16.69
CA LEU A 139 14.99 1.82 -18.08
C LEU A 139 16.13 1.24 -18.94
N GLY A 140 15.77 0.33 -19.85
CA GLY A 140 16.72 -0.34 -20.74
C GLY A 140 17.61 -1.40 -20.06
N ARG A 141 17.50 -1.58 -18.73
CA ARG A 141 18.31 -2.53 -17.94
C ARG A 141 17.42 -3.55 -17.24
N TRP A 142 16.88 -4.52 -18.00
CA TRP A 142 15.83 -5.43 -17.54
C TRP A 142 16.15 -6.23 -16.26
N SER A 143 17.41 -6.61 -16.02
CA SER A 143 17.81 -7.25 -14.77
C SER A 143 17.74 -6.30 -13.56
N PHE A 144 18.11 -5.04 -13.77
CA PHE A 144 18.02 -4.00 -12.74
C PHE A 144 16.57 -3.56 -12.51
N PHE A 145 15.77 -3.49 -13.57
CA PHE A 145 14.33 -3.32 -13.50
C PHE A 145 13.66 -4.41 -12.66
N ALA A 146 13.98 -5.68 -12.91
CA ALA A 146 13.44 -6.80 -12.11
C ALA A 146 13.81 -6.72 -10.62
N LEU A 147 15.04 -6.29 -10.30
CA LEU A 147 15.46 -6.06 -8.91
C LEU A 147 14.70 -4.88 -8.26
N TYR A 148 14.46 -3.82 -9.04
CA TYR A 148 13.65 -2.69 -8.62
C TYR A 148 12.21 -3.12 -8.33
N GLU A 149 11.56 -3.86 -9.22
CA GLU A 149 10.21 -4.38 -9.03
C GLU A 149 10.12 -5.29 -7.79
N MET A 150 11.08 -6.19 -7.63
CA MET A 150 11.13 -7.06 -6.44
C MET A 150 11.28 -6.25 -5.15
N SER A 151 12.14 -5.22 -5.16
CA SER A 151 12.27 -4.30 -4.03
C SER A 151 10.97 -3.54 -3.78
N TYR A 152 10.28 -3.10 -4.83
CA TYR A 152 9.03 -2.37 -4.73
C TYR A 152 7.93 -3.26 -4.12
N ILE A 153 7.83 -4.52 -4.55
CA ILE A 153 6.94 -5.52 -3.97
C ILE A 153 7.22 -5.71 -2.47
N LEU A 154 8.48 -5.99 -2.11
CA LEU A 154 8.86 -6.38 -0.75
C LEU A 154 8.79 -5.23 0.24
N PHE A 155 9.22 -4.05 -0.17
CA PHE A 155 9.41 -2.91 0.75
C PHE A 155 8.32 -1.86 0.65
N TYR A 156 7.44 -1.93 -0.36
CA TYR A 156 6.29 -1.02 -0.49
C TYR A 156 4.96 -1.76 -0.48
N TYR A 157 4.67 -2.59 -1.48
CA TYR A 157 3.33 -3.17 -1.65
C TYR A 157 2.93 -4.09 -0.49
N ILE A 158 3.84 -4.95 -0.01
CA ILE A 158 3.59 -5.82 1.13
C ILE A 158 3.31 -5.01 2.41
N PRO A 159 4.19 -4.08 2.85
CA PRO A 159 3.91 -3.22 4.00
C PRO A 159 2.63 -2.41 3.86
N TYR A 160 2.37 -1.86 2.67
CA TYR A 160 1.19 -1.04 2.39
C TYR A 160 -0.11 -1.83 2.60
N GLU A 161 -0.23 -3.01 1.99
CA GLU A 161 -1.46 -3.81 2.10
C GLU A 161 -1.60 -4.50 3.46
N PHE A 162 -0.48 -4.92 4.06
CA PHE A 162 -0.45 -5.39 5.44
C PHE A 162 -1.00 -4.34 6.40
N TYR A 163 -0.65 -3.07 6.20
CA TYR A 163 -1.09 -1.97 7.04
C TYR A 163 -2.55 -1.58 6.79
N PHE A 164 -2.89 -1.18 5.56
CA PHE A 164 -4.19 -0.59 5.26
C PHE A 164 -5.30 -1.64 5.30
N ARG A 165 -5.11 -2.80 4.64
CA ARG A 165 -6.13 -3.87 4.63
C ARG A 165 -6.02 -4.79 5.82
N GLY A 166 -4.80 -5.08 6.26
CA GLY A 166 -4.59 -5.95 7.42
C GLY A 166 -4.86 -5.24 8.75
N ILE A 167 -3.88 -4.46 9.23
CA ILE A 167 -3.91 -3.86 10.56
C ILE A 167 -5.12 -2.94 10.73
N LEU A 168 -5.32 -1.99 9.81
CA LEU A 168 -6.35 -0.98 9.93
C LEU A 168 -7.73 -1.52 9.55
N GLN A 169 -7.95 -1.95 8.30
CA GLN A 169 -9.29 -2.33 7.85
C GLN A 169 -9.82 -3.58 8.56
N LEU A 170 -9.11 -4.71 8.50
CA LEU A 170 -9.57 -5.95 9.14
C LEU A 170 -9.55 -5.85 10.66
N GLY A 171 -8.70 -5.00 11.24
CA GLY A 171 -8.72 -4.66 12.66
C GLY A 171 -9.99 -3.87 13.04
N LEU A 172 -10.34 -2.83 12.30
CA LEU A 172 -11.57 -2.04 12.53
C LEU A 172 -12.82 -2.89 12.33
N SER A 173 -12.85 -3.77 11.32
CA SER A 173 -13.99 -4.64 11.01
C SER A 173 -14.32 -5.69 12.06
N LYS A 174 -13.52 -5.81 13.13
CA LYS A 174 -13.89 -6.60 14.33
C LYS A 174 -14.98 -5.92 15.15
N THR A 175 -14.98 -4.58 15.17
CA THR A 175 -15.93 -3.78 15.96
C THR A 175 -16.88 -2.97 15.08
N TRP A 176 -16.39 -2.41 13.97
CA TRP A 176 -17.18 -1.65 13.01
C TRP A 176 -17.93 -2.55 12.05
N LYS A 177 -19.00 -2.02 11.43
CA LYS A 177 -19.62 -2.70 10.29
C LYS A 177 -18.59 -2.72 9.15
N LYS A 178 -18.47 -3.87 8.47
CA LYS A 178 -17.47 -4.10 7.40
C LYS A 178 -17.44 -2.97 6.36
N TRP A 179 -18.59 -2.48 5.94
CA TRP A 179 -18.67 -1.39 4.95
C TRP A 179 -18.08 -0.07 5.48
N GLN A 180 -18.18 0.22 6.78
CA GLN A 180 -17.60 1.43 7.38
C GLN A 180 -16.08 1.37 7.32
N SER A 181 -15.49 0.23 7.68
CA SER A 181 -14.04 0.01 7.58
C SER A 181 -13.56 0.12 6.13
N ILE A 182 -14.30 -0.45 5.18
CA ILE A 182 -13.96 -0.36 3.74
C ILE A 182 -13.96 1.10 3.28
N LEU A 183 -15.03 1.85 3.55
CA LEU A 183 -15.13 3.25 3.14
C LEU A 183 -14.05 4.12 3.79
N PHE A 184 -13.82 3.91 5.09
CA PHE A 184 -12.82 4.67 5.84
C PHE A 184 -11.41 4.46 5.28
N VAL A 185 -11.01 3.20 5.09
CA VAL A 185 -9.67 2.89 4.55
C VAL A 185 -9.56 3.32 3.09
N THR A 186 -10.63 3.17 2.30
CA THR A 186 -10.66 3.67 0.91
C THR A 186 -10.47 5.17 0.84
N ALA A 187 -11.15 5.94 1.69
CA ALA A 187 -10.98 7.38 1.76
C ALA A 187 -9.52 7.73 2.10
N LEU A 188 -8.95 7.11 3.14
CA LEU A 188 -7.54 7.32 3.49
C LEU A 188 -6.58 6.98 2.34
N THR A 189 -6.70 5.82 1.71
CA THR A 189 -5.80 5.42 0.62
C THR A 189 -5.99 6.28 -0.63
N THR A 190 -7.20 6.77 -0.90
CA THR A 190 -7.46 7.71 -2.00
C THR A 190 -6.79 9.06 -1.74
N LEU A 191 -6.83 9.56 -0.50
CA LEU A 191 -6.18 10.81 -0.12
C LEU A 191 -4.65 10.76 -0.33
N LEU A 192 -4.03 9.58 -0.21
CA LEU A 192 -2.60 9.38 -0.50
C LEU A 192 -2.24 9.58 -1.98
N HIS A 193 -3.23 9.60 -2.88
CA HIS A 193 -3.03 9.78 -4.31
C HIS A 193 -3.34 11.20 -4.78
N LEU A 194 -3.67 12.16 -3.90
CA LEU A 194 -4.09 13.52 -4.32
C LEU A 194 -3.05 14.30 -5.14
N THR A 195 -1.78 13.92 -5.08
CA THR A 195 -0.69 14.51 -5.88
C THR A 195 -0.46 13.80 -7.22
N LYS A 196 -1.21 12.72 -7.50
CA LYS A 196 -1.11 11.92 -8.72
C LYS A 196 -2.04 12.42 -9.82
N PRO A 197 -1.83 12.01 -11.09
CA PRO A 197 -2.79 12.22 -12.16
C PRO A 197 -4.23 11.86 -11.74
N TRP A 198 -5.20 12.64 -12.21
CA TRP A 198 -6.62 12.47 -11.85
C TRP A 198 -7.14 11.04 -12.08
N THR A 199 -6.69 10.38 -13.14
CA THR A 199 -7.05 8.99 -13.46
C THR A 199 -6.59 8.02 -12.37
N GLU A 200 -5.43 8.25 -11.75
CA GLU A 200 -4.95 7.45 -10.61
C GLU A 200 -5.76 7.72 -9.35
N ILE A 201 -6.21 8.95 -9.09
CA ILE A 201 -7.08 9.25 -7.94
C ILE A 201 -8.40 8.49 -8.06
N LEU A 202 -9.03 8.53 -9.24
CA LEU A 202 -10.27 7.81 -9.51
C LEU A 202 -10.07 6.30 -9.42
N ALA A 203 -8.97 5.78 -9.98
CA ALA A 203 -8.61 4.37 -9.87
C ALA A 203 -8.39 3.96 -8.41
N ALA A 204 -7.68 4.76 -7.61
CA ALA A 204 -7.42 4.50 -6.20
C ALA A 204 -8.72 4.44 -5.37
N PHE A 205 -9.70 5.28 -5.69
CA PHE A 205 -11.02 5.22 -5.07
C PHE A 205 -11.76 3.92 -5.42
N VAL A 206 -11.89 3.63 -6.72
CA VAL A 206 -12.61 2.44 -7.21
C VAL A 206 -11.95 1.14 -6.74
N PHE A 207 -10.65 1.00 -6.98
CA PHE A 207 -9.89 -0.16 -6.50
C PHE A 207 -9.83 -0.21 -4.98
N GLY A 208 -9.83 0.91 -4.29
CA GLY A 208 -9.88 0.94 -2.82
C GLY A 208 -11.13 0.24 -2.27
N LEU A 209 -12.30 0.47 -2.88
CA LEU A 209 -13.55 -0.23 -2.54
C LEU A 209 -13.45 -1.73 -2.85
N VAL A 210 -12.97 -2.09 -4.04
CA VAL A 210 -12.83 -3.48 -4.49
C VAL A 210 -11.86 -4.24 -3.57
N PHE A 211 -10.69 -3.67 -3.29
CA PHE A 211 -9.66 -4.23 -2.43
C PHE A 211 -10.18 -4.42 -1.01
N GLY A 212 -10.91 -3.42 -0.49
CA GLY A 212 -11.55 -3.53 0.81
C GLY A 212 -12.55 -4.68 0.87
N PHE A 213 -13.39 -4.83 -0.17
CA PHE A 213 -14.31 -5.96 -0.28
C PHE A 213 -13.58 -7.31 -0.35
N ILE A 214 -12.53 -7.43 -1.18
CA ILE A 214 -11.73 -8.66 -1.31
C ILE A 214 -11.13 -9.05 0.04
N ALA A 215 -10.49 -8.12 0.75
CA ALA A 215 -9.92 -8.38 2.07
C ALA A 215 -11.00 -8.85 3.06
N GLU A 216 -12.19 -8.24 3.05
CA GLU A 216 -13.29 -8.63 3.93
C GLU A 216 -13.89 -10.00 3.62
N LYS A 217 -13.99 -10.36 2.34
CA LYS A 217 -14.54 -11.64 1.91
C LYS A 217 -13.55 -12.78 2.07
N THR A 218 -12.27 -12.52 1.79
CA THR A 218 -11.23 -13.54 1.93
C THR A 218 -10.69 -13.65 3.35
N LYS A 219 -10.87 -12.61 4.18
CA LYS A 219 -10.19 -12.48 5.49
C LYS A 219 -8.67 -12.52 5.37
N SER A 220 -8.16 -12.06 4.23
CA SER A 220 -6.74 -12.04 3.91
C SER A 220 -6.39 -10.81 3.07
N TRP A 221 -5.29 -10.14 3.44
CA TRP A 221 -4.74 -9.07 2.62
C TRP A 221 -3.81 -9.60 1.51
N TYR A 222 -3.43 -10.89 1.52
CA TYR A 222 -2.50 -11.46 0.54
C TYR A 222 -3.00 -11.35 -0.90
N TYR A 223 -4.29 -11.58 -1.14
CA TYR A 223 -4.87 -11.50 -2.49
C TYR A 223 -4.92 -10.07 -3.00
N VAL A 224 -5.23 -9.13 -2.11
CA VAL A 224 -5.18 -7.70 -2.44
C VAL A 224 -3.75 -7.28 -2.76
N CYS A 225 -2.78 -7.70 -1.95
CA CYS A 225 -1.36 -7.46 -2.21
C CYS A 225 -0.92 -8.00 -3.56
N ALA A 226 -1.31 -9.24 -3.90
CA ALA A 226 -1.02 -9.84 -5.20
C ALA A 226 -1.60 -9.02 -6.35
N ILE A 227 -2.86 -8.62 -6.24
CA ILE A 227 -3.53 -7.77 -7.23
C ILE A 227 -2.81 -6.41 -7.35
N HIS A 228 -2.49 -5.78 -6.21
CA HIS A 228 -1.93 -4.43 -6.18
C HIS A 228 -0.52 -4.40 -6.79
N PHE A 229 0.38 -5.30 -6.41
CA PHE A 229 1.69 -5.30 -7.06
C PHE A 229 1.62 -5.75 -8.51
N THR A 230 0.65 -6.60 -8.89
CA THR A 230 0.46 -6.96 -10.31
C THR A 230 0.06 -5.72 -11.12
N ALA A 231 -0.84 -4.89 -10.59
CA ALA A 231 -1.20 -3.61 -11.20
C ALA A 231 0.04 -2.69 -11.35
N GLY A 232 0.87 -2.61 -10.31
CA GLY A 232 2.13 -1.86 -10.30
C GLY A 232 3.10 -2.33 -11.38
N VAL A 233 3.47 -3.61 -11.36
CA VAL A 233 4.41 -4.22 -12.32
C VAL A 233 3.91 -4.05 -13.75
N LEU A 234 2.61 -4.24 -14.01
CA LEU A 234 2.04 -4.03 -15.35
C LEU A 234 2.16 -2.56 -15.78
N THR A 235 1.90 -1.61 -14.88
CA THR A 235 2.04 -0.17 -15.14
C THR A 235 3.49 0.18 -15.46
N ASP A 236 4.43 -0.20 -14.60
CA ASP A 236 5.86 0.10 -14.76
C ASP A 236 6.42 -0.57 -16.02
N THR A 237 6.01 -1.81 -16.32
CA THR A 237 6.44 -2.53 -17.52
C THR A 237 5.92 -1.87 -18.79
N PHE A 238 4.61 -1.62 -18.91
CA PHE A 238 4.06 -1.02 -20.13
C PHE A 238 4.53 0.43 -20.32
N CYS A 239 4.61 1.23 -19.25
CA CYS A 239 5.17 2.58 -19.34
C CYS A 239 6.65 2.56 -19.74
N SER A 240 7.45 1.60 -19.25
CA SER A 240 8.84 1.42 -19.68
C SER A 240 8.95 1.08 -21.17
N LEU A 241 8.12 0.15 -21.65
CA LEU A 241 8.09 -0.23 -23.07
C LEU A 241 7.66 0.94 -23.96
N ALA A 242 6.65 1.71 -23.53
CA ALA A 242 6.18 2.90 -24.26
C ALA A 242 7.25 3.99 -24.29
N PHE A 243 7.90 4.27 -23.15
CA PHE A 243 8.99 5.24 -23.05
C PHE A 243 10.17 4.90 -23.97
N LEU A 244 10.49 3.61 -24.09
CA LEU A 244 11.56 3.11 -24.97
C LEU A 244 11.14 3.01 -26.44
N GLY A 245 9.89 3.37 -26.80
CA GLY A 245 9.37 3.29 -28.17
C GLY A 245 9.12 1.87 -28.67
N VAL A 246 9.07 0.87 -27.78
CA VAL A 246 8.80 -0.53 -28.15
C VAL A 246 7.32 -0.75 -28.46
N ILE A 247 6.45 -0.03 -27.77
CA ILE A 247 4.99 -0.05 -28.00
C ILE A 247 4.48 1.37 -28.24
N SER A 248 3.38 1.46 -29.00
CA SER A 248 2.62 2.70 -29.25
C SER A 248 1.29 2.68 -28.51
#